data_AF-A0A149RZV4-F1
#
_entry.id   AF-A0A149RZV4-F1
#
_cell.length_a   1.000
_cell.length_b   1.000
_cell.length_c   1.000
_cell.angle_alpha   90.00
_cell.angle_beta   90.00
_cell.angle_gamma   90.00
#
_symmetry.space_group_name_H-M   'P 1'
#
loop_
_entity.id
_entity.type
_entity.pdbx_description
1 polymer ?
#
loop_
_entity_poly.entity_id
_entity_poly.type
_entity_poly.pdbx_seq_one_letter_code
_entity_poly.pdbx_strand_id
1 'polypeptide(L)'
;MNTYKKGQVAYAIWNTFGNATCGIDLQKPDKKLGNRIDKLLSAGLLPDAERGGGPGKDNGFTEEQVFLIALALILMDMGQGLWAAAFFIHHTHDSLLNKYAEIRRNPPSHIAEKDPDEKMVYLMFQYRDLKEFYPNITKRKVEGWRGSSYPPIVLNPRYATGMEGIRESLKFYIQSGKQCHAEIIEIAKMSSLLLHNLKSAPIPKRGRPK
;
A
#
# COMPACT_ATOMS: atom_id res chain seq x y z
N MET A 1 -6.39 -20.14 -4.21
CA MET A 1 -6.00 -18.80 -3.71
C MET A 1 -7.18 -18.24 -2.93
N ASN A 2 -6.99 -17.85 -1.68
CA ASN A 2 -8.09 -17.31 -0.87
C ASN A 2 -8.43 -15.89 -1.34
N THR A 3 -9.72 -15.58 -1.42
CA THR A 3 -10.22 -14.24 -1.76
C THR A 3 -11.06 -13.69 -0.62
N TYR A 4 -10.89 -12.41 -0.32
CA TYR A 4 -11.53 -11.72 0.80
C TYR A 4 -12.55 -10.70 0.30
N LYS A 5 -13.67 -10.57 1.00
CA LYS A 5 -14.67 -9.54 0.68
C LYS A 5 -14.19 -8.17 1.15
N LYS A 6 -14.66 -7.09 0.51
CA LYS A 6 -14.33 -5.69 0.88
C LYS A 6 -14.47 -5.41 2.38
N GLY A 7 -15.51 -5.94 3.04
CA GLY A 7 -15.69 -5.77 4.49
C GLY A 7 -14.57 -6.39 5.32
N GLN A 8 -14.06 -7.56 4.92
CA GLN A 8 -12.91 -8.21 5.55
C GLN A 8 -11.62 -7.44 5.28
N VAL A 9 -11.45 -6.94 4.05
CA VAL A 9 -10.31 -6.08 3.67
C VAL A 9 -10.27 -4.82 4.53
N ALA A 10 -11.39 -4.09 4.61
CA ALA A 10 -11.48 -2.88 5.42
C ALA A 10 -11.23 -3.16 6.91
N TYR A 11 -11.78 -4.27 7.44
CA TYR A 11 -11.53 -4.69 8.81
C TYR A 11 -10.04 -4.98 9.05
N ALA A 12 -9.39 -5.73 8.16
CA ALA A 12 -8.00 -6.12 8.33
C ALA A 12 -7.06 -4.91 8.26
N ILE A 13 -7.29 -4.01 7.30
CA ILE A 13 -6.51 -2.77 7.17
C ILE A 13 -6.70 -1.88 8.40
N TRP A 14 -7.95 -1.71 8.86
CA TRP A 14 -8.26 -0.90 10.05
C TRP A 14 -7.52 -1.40 11.29
N ASN A 15 -7.53 -2.72 11.53
CA ASN A 15 -6.82 -3.32 12.66
C ASN A 15 -5.30 -3.28 12.51
N THR A 16 -4.79 -3.28 11.27
CA THR A 16 -3.35 -3.18 11.00
C THR A 16 -2.82 -1.77 11.30
N PHE A 17 -3.60 -0.73 11.00
CA PHE A 17 -3.24 0.67 11.25
C PHE A 17 -3.77 1.21 12.59
N GLY A 18 -4.48 0.38 13.36
CA GLY A 18 -5.10 0.77 14.61
C GLY A 18 -4.07 1.30 15.59
N ASN A 19 -4.22 2.55 16.02
CA ASN A 19 -3.34 3.16 17.01
C ASN A 19 -3.68 2.62 18.41
N ALA A 20 -2.73 1.93 19.03
CA ALA A 20 -2.86 1.39 20.38
C ALA A 20 -3.12 2.46 21.45
N THR A 21 -2.74 3.72 21.22
CA THR A 21 -2.93 4.80 22.20
C THR A 21 -4.33 5.40 22.20
N CYS A 22 -5.13 5.17 21.15
CA CYS A 22 -6.43 5.85 21.01
C CYS A 22 -7.61 5.12 21.66
N GLY A 23 -7.40 3.95 22.30
CA GLY A 23 -8.49 3.19 22.94
C GLY A 23 -9.68 2.91 22.01
N ILE A 24 -9.45 2.98 20.70
CA ILE A 24 -10.49 2.85 19.67
C ILE A 24 -11.04 1.45 19.79
N ASP A 25 -12.36 1.33 19.81
CA ASP A 25 -13.04 0.06 19.66
C ASP A 25 -12.69 -0.52 18.29
N LEU A 26 -11.61 -1.32 18.25
CA LEU A 26 -11.04 -1.98 17.06
C LEU A 26 -12.04 -2.91 16.36
N GLN A 27 -13.23 -3.10 16.93
CA GLN A 27 -14.25 -4.00 16.44
C GLN A 27 -14.90 -3.56 15.12
N LYS A 28 -14.87 -2.26 14.75
CA LYS A 28 -15.52 -1.79 13.51
C LYS A 28 -14.66 -0.80 12.71
N PRO A 29 -14.44 -1.04 11.40
CA PRO A 29 -13.73 -0.09 10.55
C PRO A 29 -14.55 1.18 10.30
N ASP A 30 -13.88 2.33 10.26
CA ASP A 30 -14.52 3.61 9.87
C ASP A 30 -15.12 3.50 8.45
N LYS A 31 -16.36 3.98 8.29
CA LYS A 31 -17.01 4.07 6.97
C LYS A 31 -16.16 4.86 5.97
N LYS A 32 -15.37 5.84 6.43
CA LYS A 32 -14.45 6.61 5.57
C LYS A 32 -13.39 5.72 4.94
N LEU A 33 -12.91 4.68 5.62
CA LEU A 33 -11.91 3.75 5.08
C LEU A 33 -12.47 3.01 3.85
N GLY A 34 -13.70 2.50 3.94
CA GLY A 34 -14.35 1.84 2.80
C GLY A 34 -14.44 2.73 1.55
N ASN A 35 -14.74 4.02 1.74
CA ASN A 35 -14.77 5.01 0.66
C ASN A 35 -13.38 5.32 0.09
N ARG A 36 -12.34 5.35 0.93
CA ARG A 36 -10.95 5.53 0.47
C ARG A 36 -10.50 4.37 -0.42
N ILE A 37 -10.84 3.13 -0.04
CA ILE A 37 -10.57 1.93 -0.85
C ILE A 37 -11.27 2.03 -2.21
N ASP A 38 -12.55 2.40 -2.27
CA ASP A 38 -13.26 2.55 -3.56
C ASP A 38 -12.63 3.61 -4.46
N LYS A 39 -12.21 4.73 -3.87
CA LYS A 39 -11.54 5.80 -4.59
C LYS A 39 -10.21 5.32 -5.17
N LEU A 40 -9.41 4.59 -4.40
CA LEU A 40 -8.14 4.02 -4.87
C LEU A 40 -8.35 3.03 -6.00
N LEU A 41 -9.31 2.11 -5.84
CA LEU A 41 -9.66 1.16 -6.89
C LEU A 41 -10.08 1.91 -8.15
N SER A 42 -10.97 2.91 -8.05
CA SER A 42 -11.38 3.74 -9.19
C SER A 42 -10.22 4.51 -9.83
N ALA A 43 -9.21 4.87 -9.02
CA ALA A 43 -8.05 5.63 -9.46
C ALA A 43 -7.04 4.84 -10.31
N GLY A 44 -7.24 3.53 -10.48
CA GLY A 44 -6.35 2.68 -11.29
C GLY A 44 -5.24 2.01 -10.48
N LEU A 45 -5.41 1.91 -9.15
CA LEU A 45 -4.47 1.27 -8.24
C LEU A 45 -4.05 -0.13 -8.71
N LEU A 46 -5.03 -0.94 -9.11
CA LEU A 46 -4.83 -2.29 -9.63
C LEU A 46 -5.03 -2.30 -11.14
N PRO A 47 -4.26 -3.11 -11.89
CA PRO A 47 -4.51 -3.34 -13.32
C PRO A 47 -5.96 -3.74 -13.59
N ASP A 48 -6.53 -3.32 -14.72
CA ASP A 48 -7.94 -3.59 -15.02
C ASP A 48 -8.25 -5.10 -15.11
N ALA A 49 -7.26 -5.93 -15.49
CA ALA A 49 -7.37 -7.40 -15.50
C ALA A 49 -7.53 -8.01 -14.09
N GLU A 50 -7.07 -7.32 -13.06
CA GLU A 50 -7.08 -7.77 -11.67
C GLU A 50 -8.25 -7.23 -10.86
N ARG A 51 -8.99 -6.26 -11.41
CA ARG A 51 -10.22 -5.78 -10.81
C ARG A 51 -11.25 -6.89 -10.87
N GLY A 52 -11.40 -7.61 -9.75
CA GLY A 52 -12.46 -8.59 -9.58
C GLY A 52 -13.82 -7.93 -9.80
N GLY A 53 -14.69 -8.60 -10.55
CA GLY A 53 -16.13 -8.36 -10.62
C GLY A 53 -16.62 -7.47 -11.78
N GLY A 54 -17.34 -8.11 -12.71
CA GLY A 54 -18.34 -7.42 -13.52
C GLY A 54 -19.60 -7.13 -12.70
N PRO A 55 -20.58 -6.39 -13.27
CA PRO A 55 -21.85 -6.10 -12.60
C PRO A 55 -22.47 -7.38 -12.02
N GLY A 56 -22.72 -7.41 -10.71
CA GLY A 56 -23.37 -8.53 -10.02
C GLY A 56 -22.46 -9.64 -9.47
N LYS A 57 -21.12 -9.57 -9.62
CA LYS A 57 -20.18 -10.47 -8.93
C LYS A 57 -19.61 -9.80 -7.68
N ASP A 58 -19.57 -10.53 -6.56
CA ASP A 58 -18.88 -10.06 -5.34
C ASP A 58 -17.36 -9.95 -5.65
N ASN A 59 -16.80 -8.73 -5.58
CA ASN A 59 -15.37 -8.51 -5.77
C ASN A 59 -14.60 -9.19 -4.63
N GLY A 60 -13.91 -10.28 -4.96
CA GLY A 60 -12.95 -10.92 -4.08
C GLY A 60 -11.56 -10.30 -4.27
N PHE A 61 -10.90 -9.95 -3.16
CA PHE A 61 -9.53 -9.43 -3.16
C PHE A 61 -8.55 -10.50 -2.71
N THR A 62 -7.41 -10.62 -3.37
CA THR A 62 -6.32 -11.51 -2.92
C THR A 62 -5.50 -10.88 -1.79
N GLU A 63 -4.71 -11.67 -1.06
CA GLU A 63 -3.79 -11.15 -0.03
C GLU A 63 -2.84 -10.07 -0.59
N GLU A 64 -2.33 -10.31 -1.81
CA GLU A 64 -1.47 -9.40 -2.57
C GLU A 64 -2.16 -8.07 -2.88
N GLN A 65 -3.38 -8.12 -3.40
CA GLN A 65 -4.16 -6.91 -3.68
C GLN A 65 -4.45 -6.12 -2.41
N VAL A 66 -4.74 -6.79 -1.31
CA VAL A 66 -4.96 -6.13 -0.02
C VAL A 66 -3.69 -5.47 0.50
N PHE A 67 -2.52 -6.10 0.31
CA PHE A 67 -1.23 -5.49 0.62
C PHE A 67 -0.98 -4.22 -0.20
N LEU A 68 -1.24 -4.23 -1.51
CA LEU A 68 -1.11 -3.05 -2.36
C LEU A 68 -2.07 -1.93 -1.97
N ILE A 69 -3.32 -2.25 -1.62
CA ILE A 69 -4.31 -1.28 -1.11
C ILE A 69 -3.83 -0.66 0.21
N ALA A 70 -3.33 -1.47 1.13
CA ALA A 70 -2.81 -1.01 2.41
C ALA A 70 -1.64 -0.04 2.20
N LEU A 71 -0.69 -0.38 1.33
CA LEU A 71 0.45 0.48 1.01
C LEU A 71 0.00 1.82 0.39
N ALA A 72 -0.94 1.80 -0.55
CA ALA A 72 -1.49 3.05 -1.12
C ALA A 72 -2.17 3.93 -0.06
N LEU A 73 -2.86 3.34 0.92
CA LEU A 73 -3.48 4.11 2.00
C LEU A 73 -2.44 4.77 2.90
N ILE A 74 -1.30 4.10 3.17
CA ILE A 74 -0.16 4.71 3.87
C ILE A 74 0.39 5.89 3.09
N LEU A 75 0.62 5.73 1.78
CA LEU A 75 1.09 6.82 0.92
C LEU A 75 0.17 8.05 1.01
N MET A 76 -1.15 7.82 1.00
CA MET A 76 -2.13 8.88 1.18
C MET A 76 -2.07 9.52 2.57
N ASP A 77 -1.86 8.72 3.63
CA ASP A 77 -1.74 9.22 5.00
C ASP A 77 -0.41 9.97 5.24
N MET A 78 0.62 9.70 4.43
CA MET A 78 1.87 10.47 4.34
C MET A 78 1.73 11.78 3.56
N GLY A 79 0.54 12.07 3.02
CA GLY A 79 0.22 13.33 2.34
C GLY A 79 0.22 13.26 0.82
N GLN A 80 0.48 12.08 0.22
CA GLN A 80 0.39 11.94 -1.23
C GLN A 80 -1.08 11.98 -1.70
N GLY A 81 -1.30 12.60 -2.85
CA GLY A 81 -2.64 12.65 -3.45
C GLY A 81 -3.14 11.25 -3.86
N LEU A 82 -4.47 11.08 -3.93
CA LEU A 82 -5.12 9.82 -4.35
C LEU A 82 -4.53 9.24 -5.65
N TRP A 83 -4.41 10.08 -6.68
CA TRP A 83 -3.91 9.67 -7.99
C TRP A 83 -2.42 9.33 -7.96
N ALA A 84 -1.65 10.01 -7.12
CA ALA A 84 -0.22 9.79 -6.96
C ALA A 84 0.07 8.44 -6.27
N ALA A 85 -0.65 8.15 -5.18
CA ALA A 85 -0.56 6.87 -4.50
C ALA A 85 -0.96 5.71 -5.43
N ALA A 86 -2.07 5.85 -6.17
CA ALA A 86 -2.50 4.85 -7.15
C ALA A 86 -1.46 4.66 -8.28
N PHE A 87 -0.90 5.76 -8.80
CA PHE A 87 0.12 5.75 -9.84
C PHE A 87 1.42 5.08 -9.38
N PHE A 88 1.87 5.36 -8.15
CA PHE A 88 3.04 4.71 -7.55
C PHE A 88 2.87 3.19 -7.54
N ILE A 89 1.76 2.70 -6.99
CA ILE A 89 1.49 1.27 -6.88
C ILE A 89 1.35 0.63 -8.27
N HIS A 90 0.69 1.30 -9.22
CA HIS A 90 0.54 0.80 -10.58
C HIS A 90 1.91 0.53 -11.24
N HIS A 91 2.85 1.48 -11.15
CA HIS A 91 4.17 1.33 -11.78
C HIS A 91 5.17 0.49 -10.98
N THR A 92 4.94 0.31 -9.68
CA THR A 92 5.79 -0.54 -8.83
C THR A 92 5.17 -1.92 -8.59
N HIS A 93 4.05 -2.23 -9.24
CA HIS A 93 3.21 -3.39 -9.00
C HIS A 93 4.00 -4.70 -8.89
N ASP A 94 4.68 -5.10 -9.96
CA ASP A 94 5.40 -6.38 -10.00
C ASP A 94 6.56 -6.42 -9.00
N SER A 95 7.24 -5.28 -8.83
CA SER A 95 8.33 -5.12 -7.87
C SER A 95 7.82 -5.32 -6.43
N LEU A 96 6.68 -4.72 -6.10
CA LEU A 96 6.04 -4.84 -4.78
C LEU A 96 5.53 -6.25 -4.53
N LEU A 97 4.91 -6.89 -5.53
CA LEU A 97 4.42 -8.26 -5.40
C LEU A 97 5.56 -9.27 -5.24
N ASN A 98 6.65 -9.11 -5.99
CA ASN A 98 7.84 -9.93 -5.84
C ASN A 98 8.44 -9.79 -4.43
N LYS A 99 8.53 -8.56 -3.90
CA LYS A 99 9.05 -8.33 -2.55
C LYS A 99 8.09 -8.85 -1.48
N TYR A 100 6.78 -8.71 -1.68
CA TYR A 100 5.77 -9.30 -0.82
C TYR A 100 5.93 -10.83 -0.76
N ALA A 101 6.07 -11.50 -1.90
CA ALA A 101 6.29 -12.94 -1.95
C ALA A 101 7.58 -13.37 -1.22
N GLU A 102 8.65 -12.59 -1.31
CA GLU A 102 9.90 -12.83 -0.58
C GLU A 102 9.70 -12.72 0.95
N ILE A 103 9.06 -11.65 1.42
CA ILE A 103 8.72 -11.46 2.85
C ILE A 103 7.88 -12.66 3.35
N ARG A 104 6.95 -13.15 2.53
CA ARG A 104 6.05 -14.26 2.90
C ARG A 104 6.80 -15.59 3.09
N ARG A 105 7.99 -15.76 2.52
CA ARG A 105 8.83 -16.97 2.74
C ARG A 105 9.48 -16.99 4.13
N ASN A 106 9.75 -15.82 4.71
CA ASN A 106 10.32 -15.69 6.05
C ASN A 106 9.69 -14.50 6.79
N PRO A 107 8.41 -14.60 7.17
CA PRO A 107 7.69 -13.46 7.74
C PRO A 107 8.21 -13.10 9.14
N PRO A 108 8.24 -11.81 9.51
CA PRO A 108 8.42 -11.40 10.89
C PRO A 108 7.20 -11.79 11.73
N SER A 109 7.36 -11.80 13.06
CA SER A 109 6.27 -11.98 14.01
C SER A 109 5.22 -10.89 13.80
N HIS A 110 3.95 -11.29 13.83
CA HIS A 110 2.81 -10.37 13.76
C HIS A 110 2.57 -9.64 15.10
N ILE A 111 3.21 -10.10 16.18
CA ILE A 111 3.16 -9.51 17.51
C ILE A 111 4.34 -8.53 17.66
N ALA A 112 4.24 -7.53 18.54
CA ALA A 112 5.28 -6.53 18.81
C ALA A 112 6.55 -7.09 19.51
N GLU A 113 6.97 -8.29 19.15
CA GLU A 113 8.25 -8.87 19.55
C GLU A 113 9.40 -8.26 18.75
N LYS A 114 10.61 -8.30 19.34
CA LYS A 114 11.84 -7.95 18.64
C LYS A 114 12.17 -9.09 17.66
N ASP A 115 11.74 -8.92 16.42
CA ASP A 115 12.17 -9.76 15.32
C ASP A 115 13.65 -9.52 14.98
N PRO A 116 14.36 -10.53 14.45
CA PRO A 116 15.67 -10.32 13.86
C PRO A 116 15.61 -9.26 12.75
N ASP A 117 16.61 -8.38 12.72
CA ASP A 117 16.68 -7.25 11.78
C ASP A 117 16.63 -7.71 10.30
N GLU A 118 17.14 -8.91 10.01
CA GLU A 118 17.13 -9.56 8.69
C GLU A 118 15.73 -9.85 8.16
N LYS A 119 14.71 -9.91 9.02
CA LYS A 119 13.30 -10.10 8.62
C LYS A 119 12.58 -8.79 8.34
N MET A 120 13.17 -7.67 8.72
CA MET A 120 12.60 -6.35 8.57
C MET A 120 12.90 -5.85 7.16
N VAL A 121 11.85 -5.46 6.43
CA VAL A 121 12.00 -4.94 5.07
C VAL A 121 11.32 -3.59 4.98
N TYR A 122 12.04 -2.64 4.41
CA TYR A 122 11.62 -1.26 4.26
C TYR A 122 11.59 -0.89 2.79
N LEU A 123 10.49 -0.31 2.34
CA LEU A 123 10.38 0.37 1.06
C LEU A 123 10.85 1.80 1.24
N MET A 124 11.79 2.21 0.39
CA MET A 124 12.35 3.55 0.38
C MET A 124 12.19 4.16 -1.01
N PHE A 125 11.76 5.41 -1.10
CA PHE A 125 11.65 6.10 -2.37
C PHE A 125 11.62 7.61 -2.16
N GLN A 126 11.73 8.36 -3.26
CA GLN A 126 11.53 9.80 -3.24
C GLN A 126 10.33 10.16 -4.10
N TYR A 127 9.48 11.02 -3.55
CA TYR A 127 8.29 11.53 -4.21
C TYR A 127 8.50 12.98 -4.63
N ARG A 128 8.10 13.33 -5.86
CA ARG A 128 8.10 14.71 -6.32
C ARG A 128 6.89 15.04 -7.19
N ASP A 129 6.13 16.02 -6.74
CA ASP A 129 5.15 16.68 -7.60
C ASP A 129 5.86 17.58 -8.61
N LEU A 130 5.55 17.37 -9.89
CA LEU A 130 5.99 18.26 -10.95
C LEU A 130 4.92 19.28 -11.29
N LYS A 131 5.35 20.53 -11.33
CA LYS A 131 4.53 21.63 -11.84
C LYS A 131 4.62 21.71 -13.37
N GLU A 132 5.77 21.35 -13.94
CA GLU A 132 6.04 21.42 -15.38
C GLU A 132 6.98 20.29 -15.81
N PHE A 133 6.79 19.77 -17.04
CA PHE A 133 7.61 18.74 -17.66
C PHE A 133 8.22 19.28 -18.95
N TYR A 134 9.51 19.01 -19.18
CA TYR A 134 10.18 19.23 -20.46
C TYR A 134 10.91 17.94 -20.90
N PRO A 135 10.67 17.43 -22.13
CA PRO A 135 9.67 17.90 -23.09
C PRO A 135 8.24 17.72 -22.56
N ASN A 136 7.31 18.52 -23.07
CA ASN A 136 5.92 18.55 -22.59
C ASN A 136 5.24 17.20 -22.88
N ILE A 137 4.94 16.42 -21.84
CA ILE A 137 4.33 15.09 -21.97
C ILE A 137 2.80 15.27 -22.05
N THR A 138 2.16 14.60 -23.02
CA THR A 138 0.70 14.52 -23.04
C THR A 138 0.22 13.66 -21.86
N LYS A 139 -0.30 14.30 -20.81
CA LYS A 139 -0.77 13.65 -19.56
C LYS A 139 -1.63 12.39 -19.79
N ARG A 140 -2.52 12.41 -20.79
CA ARG A 140 -3.44 11.30 -21.13
C ARG A 140 -2.75 10.08 -21.74
N LYS A 141 -1.49 10.20 -22.17
CA LYS A 141 -0.70 9.09 -22.75
C LYS A 141 0.13 8.35 -21.71
N VAL A 142 0.18 8.84 -20.47
CA VAL A 142 0.92 8.18 -19.40
C VAL A 142 0.03 7.07 -18.85
N GLU A 143 0.43 5.83 -19.10
CA GLU A 143 -0.24 4.64 -18.58
C GLU A 143 -0.38 4.72 -17.04
N GLY A 144 -1.48 4.23 -16.49
CA GLY A 144 -1.74 4.30 -15.04
C GLY A 144 -2.11 5.69 -14.49
N TRP A 145 -1.85 6.79 -15.21
CA TRP A 145 -2.19 8.13 -14.74
C TRP A 145 -3.62 8.54 -15.10
N ARG A 146 -4.42 8.84 -14.07
CA ARG A 146 -5.82 9.28 -14.22
C ARG A 146 -6.09 10.64 -13.57
N GLY A 147 -5.07 11.30 -13.01
CA GLY A 147 -5.19 12.63 -12.41
C GLY A 147 -5.24 13.77 -13.43
N SER A 148 -5.65 14.97 -12.99
CA SER A 148 -5.73 16.17 -13.82
C SER A 148 -4.42 16.95 -13.93
N SER A 149 -3.53 16.81 -12.93
CA SER A 149 -2.19 17.40 -12.90
C SER A 149 -1.19 16.57 -13.73
N TYR A 150 0.09 16.97 -13.71
CA TYR A 150 1.15 16.09 -14.21
C TYR A 150 1.32 14.90 -13.26
N PRO A 151 1.65 13.70 -13.80
CA PRO A 151 2.01 12.57 -12.97
C PRO A 151 3.25 12.92 -12.13
N PRO A 152 3.32 12.46 -10.88
CA PRO A 152 4.49 12.69 -10.05
C PRO A 152 5.69 11.93 -10.60
N ILE A 153 6.89 12.39 -10.25
CA ILE A 153 8.09 11.56 -10.40
C ILE A 153 8.24 10.75 -9.12
N VAL A 154 8.09 9.44 -9.27
CA VAL A 154 8.54 8.46 -8.28
C VAL A 154 9.98 8.10 -8.62
N LEU A 155 10.92 8.55 -7.81
CA LEU A 155 12.34 8.27 -8.03
C LEU A 155 12.79 7.06 -7.22
N ASN A 156 13.31 6.07 -7.94
CA ASN A 156 14.12 4.97 -7.43
C ASN A 156 13.52 4.27 -6.20
N PRO A 157 12.36 3.59 -6.30
CA PRO A 157 11.90 2.74 -5.20
C PRO A 157 12.94 1.64 -4.96
N ARG A 158 13.39 1.52 -3.71
CA ARG A 158 14.38 0.55 -3.24
C ARG A 158 13.84 -0.20 -2.05
N TYR A 159 14.27 -1.45 -1.91
CA TYR A 159 13.99 -2.25 -0.72
C TYR A 159 15.27 -2.38 0.09
N ALA A 160 15.18 -2.07 1.37
CA ALA A 160 16.23 -2.24 2.33
C ALA A 160 15.84 -3.33 3.33
N THR A 161 16.77 -4.24 3.62
CA THR A 161 16.60 -5.24 4.67
C THR A 161 17.38 -4.80 5.90
N GLY A 162 16.69 -4.71 7.03
CA GLY A 162 17.27 -4.27 8.29
C GLY A 162 17.79 -2.82 8.29
N MET A 163 18.37 -2.42 9.41
CA MET A 163 18.88 -1.07 9.64
C MET A 163 20.12 -0.74 8.80
N GLU A 164 21.00 -1.71 8.59
CA GLU A 164 22.19 -1.47 7.75
C GLU A 164 21.79 -1.28 6.28
N GLY A 165 20.83 -2.06 5.77
CA GLY A 165 20.29 -1.87 4.42
C GLY A 165 19.67 -0.49 4.23
N ILE A 166 18.98 0.05 5.24
CA ILE A 166 18.44 1.42 5.22
C ILE A 166 19.59 2.41 5.10
N ARG A 167 20.60 2.28 5.96
CA ARG A 167 21.76 3.18 6.01
C ARG A 167 22.49 3.22 4.67
N GLU A 168 22.74 2.07 4.06
CA GLU A 168 23.34 1.97 2.73
C GLU A 168 22.48 2.63 1.65
N SER A 169 21.18 2.37 1.68
CA SER A 169 20.22 2.96 0.73
C SER A 169 20.13 4.48 0.87
N LEU A 170 20.16 5.01 2.10
CA LEU A 170 20.15 6.45 2.36
C LEU A 170 21.38 7.16 1.79
N LYS A 171 22.56 6.53 1.81
CA LYS A 171 23.77 7.11 1.18
C LYS A 171 23.52 7.43 -0.29
N PHE A 172 22.79 6.57 -1.02
CA PHE A 172 22.47 6.79 -2.42
C PHE A 172 21.57 8.01 -2.63
N TYR A 173 20.56 8.20 -1.79
CA TYR A 173 19.66 9.34 -1.89
C TYR A 173 20.36 10.68 -1.54
N ILE A 174 21.22 10.66 -0.52
CA ILE A 174 21.95 11.84 -0.02
C ILE A 174 23.05 12.30 -1.00
N GLN A 175 23.73 11.37 -1.68
CA GLN A 175 24.83 11.69 -2.61
C GLN A 175 24.43 12.62 -3.77
N SER A 176 23.14 12.69 -4.12
CA SER A 176 22.66 13.54 -5.21
C SER A 176 22.70 15.04 -4.88
N GLY A 177 22.86 15.42 -3.60
CA GLY A 177 23.02 16.81 -3.12
C GLY A 177 21.83 17.76 -3.38
N LYS A 178 20.84 17.31 -4.17
CA LYS A 178 19.68 18.11 -4.60
C LYS A 178 18.41 17.73 -3.85
N GLN A 179 18.42 16.65 -3.06
CA GLN A 179 17.23 16.07 -2.46
C GLN A 179 17.55 15.53 -1.05
N CYS A 180 16.91 16.11 -0.03
CA CYS A 180 17.17 15.80 1.38
C CYS A 180 16.08 14.94 2.06
N HIS A 181 15.05 14.52 1.32
CA HIS A 181 13.94 13.74 1.87
C HIS A 181 13.82 12.41 1.14
N ALA A 182 13.72 11.32 1.90
CA ALA A 182 13.35 9.99 1.44
C ALA A 182 12.20 9.50 2.32
N GLU A 183 11.17 8.97 1.69
CA GLU A 183 10.07 8.32 2.39
C GLU A 183 10.47 6.88 2.69
N ILE A 184 10.23 6.42 3.92
CA ILE A 184 10.57 5.08 4.38
C ILE A 184 9.31 4.44 4.96
N ILE A 185 8.93 3.30 4.42
CA ILE A 185 7.76 2.53 4.87
C ILE A 185 8.23 1.13 5.26
N GLU A 186 7.98 0.73 6.50
CA GLU A 186 8.16 -0.66 6.92
C GLU A 186 7.05 -1.51 6.28
N ILE A 187 7.42 -2.51 5.49
CA ILE A 187 6.45 -3.33 4.72
C ILE A 187 6.37 -4.78 5.20
N ALA A 188 7.33 -5.30 5.95
CA ALA A 188 7.36 -6.70 6.39
C ALA A 188 6.40 -6.97 7.55
N LYS A 189 6.48 -6.20 8.63
CA LYS A 189 5.59 -6.26 9.79
C LYS A 189 4.18 -5.90 9.37
N MET A 190 4.02 -4.85 8.56
CA MET A 190 2.73 -4.52 7.95
C MET A 190 2.13 -5.73 7.22
N SER A 191 2.90 -6.40 6.35
CA SER A 191 2.42 -7.58 5.61
C SER A 191 2.01 -8.72 6.54
N SER A 192 2.82 -8.99 7.58
CA SER A 192 2.56 -10.07 8.55
C SER A 192 1.29 -9.80 9.37
N LEU A 193 1.15 -8.59 9.90
CA LEU A 193 0.00 -8.17 10.68
C LEU A 193 -1.27 -8.10 9.83
N LEU A 194 -1.18 -7.56 8.62
CA LEU A 194 -2.30 -7.49 7.68
C LEU A 194 -2.83 -8.87 7.33
N LEU A 195 -1.95 -9.83 7.08
CA LEU A 195 -2.34 -11.19 6.81
C LEU A 195 -3.00 -11.87 8.01
N HIS A 196 -2.43 -11.69 9.21
CA HIS A 196 -3.03 -12.20 10.44
C HIS A 196 -4.47 -11.67 10.58
N ASN A 197 -4.64 -10.35 10.43
CA ASN A 197 -5.93 -9.68 10.52
C ASN A 197 -6.91 -10.09 9.42
N LEU A 198 -6.42 -10.39 8.20
CA LEU A 198 -7.25 -10.93 7.12
C LEU A 198 -7.80 -12.31 7.44
N LYS A 199 -6.98 -13.18 8.05
CA LYS A 199 -7.39 -14.53 8.44
C LYS A 199 -8.40 -14.51 9.60
N SER A 200 -8.29 -13.55 10.50
CA SER A 200 -9.24 -13.36 11.62
C SER A 200 -10.45 -12.49 11.27
N ALA A 201 -10.48 -11.86 10.08
CA ALA A 201 -11.52 -10.93 9.70
C ALA A 201 -12.90 -11.60 9.63
N PRO A 202 -13.92 -11.07 10.35
CA PRO A 202 -15.24 -11.66 10.37
C PRO A 202 -15.88 -11.58 8.98
N ILE A 203 -16.53 -12.67 8.56
CA ILE A 203 -17.26 -12.70 7.29
C ILE A 203 -18.51 -11.82 7.46
N PRO A 204 -18.68 -10.75 6.67
CA PRO A 204 -19.87 -9.90 6.78
C PRO A 204 -21.12 -10.72 6.44
N LYS A 205 -22.00 -10.94 7.42
CA LYS A 205 -23.34 -11.50 7.18
C LYS A 205 -24.17 -10.42 6.47
N ARG A 206 -24.62 -10.70 5.23
CA ARG A 206 -25.63 -9.85 4.57
C ARG A 206 -26.96 -10.02 5.32
N GLY A 207 -27.52 -8.92 5.85
CA GLY A 207 -28.85 -8.90 6.48
C GLY A 207 -28.97 -7.84 7.57
N ARG A 208 -30.19 -7.35 7.81
CA ARG A 208 -30.52 -6.45 8.93
C ARG A 208 -30.38 -7.27 10.22
N PRO A 209 -29.60 -6.85 11.23
CA PRO A 209 -29.76 -7.44 12.55
C PRO A 209 -31.20 -7.19 12.98
N LYS A 210 -31.93 -8.26 13.34
CA LYS A 210 -33.23 -8.13 13.99
C LYS A 210 -33.03 -7.57 15.39
#